data_AF-A0A538EPD9-F1
#
_entry.id   AF-A0A538EPD9-F1
#
_cell.length_a   1.000
_cell.length_b   1.000
_cell.length_c   1.000
_cell.angle_alpha   90.00
_cell.angle_beta   90.00
_cell.angle_gamma   90.00
#
_symmetry.space_group_name_H-M   'P 1'
#
loop_
_entity.id
_entity.type
_entity.pdbx_description
1 polymer ?
#
loop_
_entity_poly.entity_id
_entity_poly.type
_entity_poly.pdbx_seq_one_letter_code
_entity_poly.pdbx_strand_id
1 'polypeptide(L)'
;MRESTGWKRGVRSNALWGSGSRGESRKNALWGSGGRDGRRFAMAALVALTLVVPLSAAADDGGGKSGKGGKGNGTYISPGLLENADKKPNQKLHVIIQSTAGTSGAVDSVNGLGADIRRRLQSADAVAVDITAGKLSSLAKKSGLTITPDSTVKLSATASTTQLWPYTSGNAYLWGSYTNPAPQAPTIAVVDSGIDAKRADFDGGNRVAAQVNLSSMTPNSPGDGRGHGTFVAGIAAGSAPGFAGAAPNAKIVSLDVMDDTGTARTSDVIAACDWILANKGTYNIRVANFSLHSGARTNFYNDPLDRAVEKLWFNNVFVVAAAGNYGTASGPSGVMYAPGNDPFVMTVGAIDLGTSVYATDDTAAPWSAWGYTEDGFSKPEIGAAGRYMIGAVPTGSTLVAERPDHIVSPGYMELSGTSFAAPVVAGAAAQVLARHPNWTPDQVKGALMLTARSLPSAVRGSLGVGGVNAYRAAMLTSAPNPNLVLRRFVTGDQRFDAASWLATVQASASWADASWADASWADASWSAASWADASWADASWADASWADASWADASWADASWADSAGDGVGSQPAASSAAINSLQP
;
A
#
# COMPACT_ATOMS: atom_id res chain seq x y z
N MET A 1 -0.85 33.04 -46.53
CA MET A 1 -1.90 32.41 -45.69
C MET A 1 -1.20 31.49 -44.70
N ARG A 2 -1.58 31.59 -43.42
CA ARG A 2 -0.90 30.97 -42.27
C ARG A 2 -1.09 29.45 -42.26
N GLU A 3 0.00 28.69 -42.13
CA GLU A 3 -0.03 27.30 -41.72
C GLU A 3 0.00 27.21 -40.19
N SER A 4 -1.02 26.56 -39.61
CA SER A 4 -1.15 26.29 -38.19
C SER A 4 -0.48 24.95 -37.84
N THR A 5 0.40 24.99 -36.87
CA THR A 5 1.04 23.86 -36.20
C THR A 5 0.02 23.04 -35.41
N GLY A 6 -0.18 21.77 -35.80
CA GLY A 6 -1.01 20.80 -35.08
C GLY A 6 -0.16 19.69 -34.45
N TRP A 7 0.04 19.78 -33.15
CA TRP A 7 0.72 18.77 -32.34
C TRP A 7 -0.21 17.54 -32.19
N LYS A 8 0.15 16.40 -32.78
CA LYS A 8 -0.56 15.13 -32.59
C LYS A 8 -0.19 14.53 -31.22
N ARG A 9 -1.14 14.53 -30.30
CA ARG A 9 -1.10 13.73 -29.07
C ARG A 9 -1.19 12.25 -29.47
N GLY A 10 -0.09 11.52 -29.30
CA GLY A 10 -0.04 10.08 -29.55
C GLY A 10 -0.84 9.32 -28.50
N VAL A 11 -1.84 8.56 -28.95
CA VAL A 11 -2.46 7.49 -28.17
C VAL A 11 -1.43 6.36 -28.09
N ARG A 12 -0.96 6.03 -26.88
CA ARG A 12 -0.12 4.85 -26.64
C ARG A 12 -0.94 3.81 -25.88
N SER A 13 -0.91 2.59 -26.41
CA SER A 13 -1.71 1.44 -26.03
C SER A 13 -1.32 0.86 -24.66
N ASN A 14 -2.31 0.37 -23.91
CA ASN A 14 -2.16 -0.48 -22.72
C ASN A 14 -2.79 -1.85 -22.99
N ALA A 15 -2.11 -2.92 -22.56
CA ALA A 15 -2.68 -4.20 -22.11
C ALA A 15 -1.55 -5.05 -21.49
N LEU A 16 -1.49 -5.12 -20.15
CA LEU A 16 -1.25 -6.42 -19.50
C LEU A 16 -2.58 -7.16 -19.60
N TRP A 17 -2.54 -8.49 -19.77
CA TRP A 17 -3.64 -9.40 -20.14
C TRP A 17 -3.81 -9.62 -21.65
N GLY A 18 -3.37 -10.79 -22.11
CA GLY A 18 -3.59 -11.26 -23.46
C GLY A 18 -5.06 -11.60 -23.70
N SER A 19 -5.63 -11.11 -24.79
CA SER A 19 -6.91 -11.58 -25.30
C SER A 19 -6.70 -12.94 -25.98
N GLY A 20 -7.21 -14.01 -25.38
CA GLY A 20 -7.23 -15.34 -25.98
C GLY A 20 -8.36 -15.52 -27.01
N SER A 21 -7.95 -15.71 -28.26
CA SER A 21 -8.55 -16.51 -29.35
C SER A 21 -10.02 -16.31 -29.78
N ARG A 22 -10.19 -15.80 -31.02
CA ARG A 22 -10.92 -16.51 -32.09
C ARG A 22 -10.30 -16.14 -33.44
N GLY A 23 -10.04 -17.16 -34.24
CA GLY A 23 -9.09 -17.13 -35.34
C GLY A 23 -9.49 -16.28 -36.54
N GLU A 24 -8.51 -15.56 -37.07
CA GLU A 24 -8.34 -15.34 -38.50
C GLU A 24 -6.85 -15.34 -38.83
N SER A 25 -6.49 -16.14 -39.82
CA SER A 25 -5.15 -16.24 -40.36
C SER A 25 -4.83 -15.04 -41.24
N ARG A 26 -3.65 -14.42 -41.07
CA ARG A 26 -2.90 -13.76 -42.17
C ARG A 26 -1.46 -13.39 -41.76
N LYS A 27 -0.56 -14.25 -42.25
CA LYS A 27 0.71 -13.98 -42.97
C LYS A 27 1.74 -13.00 -42.37
N ASN A 28 2.89 -13.61 -42.05
CA ASN A 28 4.22 -13.01 -41.95
C ASN A 28 4.54 -11.98 -43.04
N ALA A 29 5.16 -10.88 -42.65
CA ALA A 29 6.00 -10.06 -43.52
C ALA A 29 7.35 -9.85 -42.82
N LEU A 30 8.24 -10.80 -43.10
CA LEU A 30 9.67 -10.77 -42.92
C LEU A 30 10.26 -9.99 -44.12
N TRP A 31 11.33 -9.21 -43.87
CA TRP A 31 12.25 -8.55 -44.82
C TRP A 31 12.02 -7.08 -45.22
N GLY A 32 12.95 -6.25 -44.76
CA GLY A 32 13.45 -5.05 -45.42
C GLY A 32 14.92 -4.85 -45.02
N SER A 33 15.83 -5.34 -45.87
CA SER A 33 17.28 -5.32 -45.70
C SER A 33 17.92 -4.01 -46.14
N GLY A 34 18.99 -3.60 -45.44
CA GLY A 34 20.24 -3.16 -46.09
C GLY A 34 20.71 -1.73 -45.85
N GLY A 35 21.94 -1.60 -45.33
CA GLY A 35 22.76 -0.38 -45.42
C GLY A 35 23.87 -0.31 -44.36
N ARG A 36 25.13 -0.46 -44.79
CA ARG A 36 26.38 -0.57 -43.98
C ARG A 36 26.96 0.78 -43.53
N ASP A 37 27.95 0.64 -42.63
CA ASP A 37 29.06 1.54 -42.22
C ASP A 37 28.82 2.28 -40.89
N GLY A 38 29.68 2.24 -39.86
CA GLY A 38 30.98 1.62 -39.66
C GLY A 38 31.58 2.09 -38.31
N ARG A 39 32.69 1.43 -37.89
CA ARG A 39 33.62 1.77 -36.78
C ARG A 39 33.16 1.35 -35.36
N ARG A 40 33.61 0.20 -34.85
CA ARG A 40 34.89 -0.06 -34.12
C ARG A 40 35.11 0.88 -32.92
N PHE A 41 34.79 0.41 -31.72
CA PHE A 41 35.62 0.61 -30.52
C PHE A 41 35.53 -0.64 -29.64
N ALA A 42 36.68 -1.27 -29.44
CA ALA A 42 36.90 -2.34 -28.48
C ALA A 42 37.34 -1.71 -27.15
N MET A 43 36.81 -2.19 -26.03
CA MET A 43 37.49 -2.13 -24.74
C MET A 43 37.15 -3.39 -23.95
N ALA A 44 38.12 -4.29 -23.91
CA ALA A 44 38.19 -5.36 -22.92
C ALA A 44 38.75 -4.78 -21.62
N ALA A 45 38.10 -5.06 -20.50
CA ALA A 45 38.69 -4.89 -19.17
C ALA A 45 38.32 -6.10 -18.31
N LEU A 46 39.33 -6.93 -18.09
CA LEU A 46 39.34 -8.14 -17.30
C LEU A 46 39.69 -7.74 -15.86
N VAL A 47 38.81 -7.95 -14.89
CA VAL A 47 39.17 -7.93 -13.48
C VAL A 47 38.52 -9.13 -12.80
N ALA A 48 39.34 -10.15 -12.55
CA ALA A 48 39.05 -11.23 -11.65
C ALA A 48 39.18 -10.73 -10.21
N LEU A 49 38.16 -10.92 -9.38
CA LEU A 49 38.30 -10.88 -7.93
C LEU A 49 37.64 -12.13 -7.34
N THR A 50 38.47 -13.11 -7.01
CA THR A 50 38.11 -14.28 -6.23
C THR A 50 37.92 -13.88 -4.76
N LEU A 51 36.68 -13.95 -4.28
CA LEU A 51 36.38 -13.87 -2.85
C LEU A 51 35.91 -15.24 -2.37
N VAL A 52 36.85 -15.95 -1.75
CA VAL A 52 36.61 -17.15 -0.94
C VAL A 52 35.95 -16.69 0.35
N VAL A 53 34.69 -17.08 0.56
CA VAL A 53 34.03 -17.02 1.87
C VAL A 53 33.96 -18.45 2.39
N PRO A 54 34.63 -18.79 3.52
CA PRO A 54 34.36 -20.06 4.16
C PRO A 54 33.00 -19.98 4.87
N LEU A 55 32.03 -20.71 4.33
CA LEU A 55 30.85 -21.20 5.05
C LEU A 55 31.32 -22.13 6.17
N SER A 56 30.93 -21.84 7.40
CA SER A 56 30.76 -22.87 8.43
C SER A 56 29.37 -22.71 9.04
N ALA A 57 28.68 -23.84 9.07
CA ALA A 57 27.27 -24.04 9.34
C ALA A 57 27.05 -24.62 10.76
N ALA A 58 25.78 -24.94 11.04
CA ALA A 58 25.20 -25.64 12.19
C ALA A 58 24.89 -24.75 13.40
N ALA A 59 23.65 -24.44 13.76
CA ALA A 59 22.44 -25.26 14.02
C ALA A 59 22.46 -26.01 15.36
N ASP A 60 21.31 -25.89 16.03
CA ASP A 60 20.69 -26.79 17.02
C ASP A 60 20.91 -26.62 18.53
N ASP A 61 19.77 -26.30 19.17
CA ASP A 61 19.10 -26.97 20.27
C ASP A 61 19.71 -27.10 21.68
N GLY A 62 18.82 -26.83 22.65
CA GLY A 62 18.70 -27.69 23.82
C GLY A 62 19.16 -27.13 25.16
N GLY A 63 18.25 -26.40 25.82
CA GLY A 63 17.95 -26.52 27.25
C GLY A 63 19.09 -26.58 28.28
N GLY A 64 19.22 -25.53 29.10
CA GLY A 64 20.12 -25.60 30.26
C GLY A 64 20.09 -24.42 31.21
N LYS A 65 19.04 -24.35 32.04
CA LYS A 65 18.99 -23.70 33.36
C LYS A 65 19.13 -22.17 33.43
N SER A 66 18.00 -21.57 33.79
CA SER A 66 17.90 -20.36 34.60
C SER A 66 18.79 -20.47 35.85
N GLY A 67 19.96 -19.83 35.79
CA GLY A 67 20.80 -19.57 36.94
C GLY A 67 20.50 -18.18 37.52
N LYS A 68 19.64 -18.12 38.55
CA LYS A 68 19.71 -17.05 39.54
C LYS A 68 21.11 -17.11 40.17
N GLY A 69 21.94 -16.09 39.93
CA GLY A 69 23.14 -15.77 40.69
C GLY A 69 23.27 -14.25 40.65
N GLY A 70 23.12 -13.51 41.74
CA GLY A 70 23.99 -13.56 42.90
C GLY A 70 24.93 -12.36 42.78
N LYS A 71 24.82 -11.39 43.71
CA LYS A 71 25.72 -10.23 43.82
C LYS A 71 27.18 -10.71 43.84
N GLY A 72 27.87 -10.64 42.72
CA GLY A 72 29.32 -10.81 42.63
C GLY A 72 29.96 -9.47 42.33
N ASN A 73 30.98 -9.10 43.09
CA ASN A 73 31.87 -7.95 42.87
C ASN A 73 32.73 -8.09 41.57
N GLY A 74 32.22 -8.75 40.53
CA GLY A 74 32.95 -9.04 39.29
C GLY A 74 32.72 -7.99 38.21
N THR A 75 33.66 -7.90 37.26
CA THR A 75 33.46 -7.13 36.03
C THR A 75 32.40 -7.78 35.16
N TYR A 76 31.43 -7.00 34.67
CA TYR A 76 30.53 -7.44 33.62
C TYR A 76 31.23 -7.31 32.26
N ILE A 77 31.16 -8.37 31.45
CA ILE A 77 31.67 -8.37 30.08
C ILE A 77 30.53 -8.84 29.18
N SER A 78 30.25 -8.07 28.13
CA SER A 78 29.20 -8.40 27.17
C SER A 78 29.36 -9.83 26.62
N PRO A 79 28.26 -10.59 26.46
CA PRO A 79 28.30 -11.96 25.91
C PRO A 79 29.07 -12.04 24.60
N GLY A 80 29.86 -13.11 24.43
CA GLY A 80 30.67 -13.37 23.23
C GLY A 80 31.97 -12.56 23.11
N LEU A 81 32.15 -11.48 23.89
CA LEU A 81 33.37 -10.66 23.80
C LEU A 81 34.60 -11.40 24.36
N LEU A 82 34.44 -12.13 25.48
CA LEU A 82 35.52 -12.94 26.05
C LEU A 82 35.83 -14.17 25.17
N GLU A 83 34.78 -14.83 24.68
CA GLU A 83 34.93 -15.99 23.79
C GLU A 83 35.66 -15.62 22.48
N ASN A 84 35.33 -14.46 21.91
CA ASN A 84 36.04 -13.93 20.75
C ASN A 84 37.49 -13.57 21.07
N ALA A 85 37.75 -13.09 22.29
CA ALA A 85 39.09 -12.79 22.74
C ALA A 85 39.97 -14.04 22.92
N ASP A 86 39.40 -15.12 23.42
CA ASP A 86 40.08 -16.41 23.58
C ASP A 86 40.38 -17.05 22.22
N LYS A 87 39.45 -16.94 21.26
CA LYS A 87 39.65 -17.44 19.89
C LYS A 87 40.68 -16.63 19.09
N LYS A 88 40.81 -15.33 19.35
CA LYS A 88 41.66 -14.39 18.58
C LYS A 88 42.44 -13.43 19.48
N PRO A 89 43.39 -13.93 20.30
CA PRO A 89 44.02 -13.14 21.36
C PRO A 89 44.84 -11.94 20.87
N ASN A 90 45.33 -11.98 19.64
CA ASN A 90 46.13 -10.89 19.05
C ASN A 90 45.29 -9.84 18.30
N GLN A 91 43.98 -10.05 18.16
CA GLN A 91 43.10 -9.10 17.46
C GLN A 91 42.93 -7.82 18.28
N LYS A 92 42.95 -6.65 17.62
CA LYS A 92 42.53 -5.39 18.24
C LYS A 92 41.01 -5.33 18.31
N LEU A 93 40.47 -5.00 19.47
CA LEU A 93 39.05 -4.81 19.73
C LEU A 93 38.79 -3.35 20.12
N HIS A 94 37.67 -2.83 19.63
CA HIS A 94 37.11 -1.54 20.04
C HIS A 94 36.11 -1.82 21.16
N VAL A 95 36.37 -1.30 22.36
CA VAL A 95 35.53 -1.55 23.54
C VAL A 95 35.29 -0.26 24.32
N ILE A 96 34.16 -0.21 25.00
CA ILE A 96 33.83 0.80 26.00
C ILE A 96 33.97 0.14 27.36
N ILE A 97 34.78 0.73 28.24
CA ILE A 97 34.98 0.28 29.62
C ILE A 97 34.40 1.34 30.55
N GLN A 98 33.30 1.01 31.22
CA GLN A 98 32.70 1.83 32.27
C GLN A 98 33.27 1.42 33.63
N SER A 99 33.36 2.35 34.58
CA SER A 99 33.86 2.08 35.93
C SER A 99 32.97 2.73 36.99
N THR A 100 32.70 2.01 38.08
CA THR A 100 32.00 2.56 39.25
C THR A 100 32.79 3.65 39.97
N ALA A 101 34.08 3.81 39.67
CA ALA A 101 34.93 4.88 40.18
C ALA A 101 35.03 6.09 39.22
N GLY A 102 34.06 6.22 38.31
CA GLY A 102 33.98 7.31 37.33
C GLY A 102 34.95 7.15 36.15
N THR A 103 34.96 8.13 35.25
CA THR A 103 35.85 8.13 34.08
C THR A 103 37.34 8.02 34.44
N SER A 104 37.79 8.58 35.58
CA SER A 104 39.17 8.40 36.07
C SER A 104 39.46 6.94 36.41
N GLY A 105 38.54 6.26 37.12
CA GLY A 105 38.67 4.83 37.40
C GLY A 105 38.66 3.97 36.13
N ALA A 106 37.95 4.38 35.09
CA ALA A 106 37.96 3.71 33.80
C ALA A 106 39.30 3.89 33.07
N VAL A 107 39.92 5.07 33.12
CA VAL A 107 41.29 5.32 32.61
C VAL A 107 42.31 4.46 33.37
N ASP A 108 42.24 4.45 34.69
CA ASP A 108 43.17 3.69 35.53
C ASP A 108 43.06 2.18 35.30
N SER A 109 41.88 1.71 34.91
CA SER A 109 41.64 0.30 34.61
C SER A 109 42.47 -0.22 33.43
N VAL A 110 42.89 0.64 32.49
CA VAL A 110 43.63 0.24 31.29
C VAL A 110 45.12 0.60 31.29
N ASN A 111 45.60 1.28 32.34
CA ASN A 111 47.01 1.61 32.50
C ASN A 111 47.88 0.35 32.50
N GLY A 112 48.97 0.36 31.72
CA GLY A 112 49.89 -0.78 31.59
C GLY A 112 49.39 -1.94 30.71
N LEU A 113 48.20 -1.85 30.11
CA LEU A 113 47.67 -2.88 29.21
C LEU A 113 48.00 -2.66 27.73
N GLY A 114 48.66 -1.56 27.38
CA GLY A 114 48.92 -1.18 25.98
C GLY A 114 47.63 -0.89 25.19
N ALA A 115 46.59 -0.45 25.90
CA ALA A 115 45.35 0.03 25.29
C ALA A 115 45.52 1.49 24.85
N ASP A 116 45.00 1.81 23.67
CA ASP A 116 44.94 3.19 23.19
C ASP A 116 43.60 3.81 23.60
N ILE A 117 43.62 4.86 24.41
CA ILE A 117 42.41 5.54 24.85
C ILE A 117 41.97 6.51 23.75
N ARG A 118 40.94 6.12 23.01
CA ARG A 118 40.39 6.88 21.90
C ARG A 118 39.58 8.07 22.40
N ARG A 119 38.75 7.85 23.44
CA ARG A 119 37.88 8.88 24.03
C ARG A 119 37.63 8.65 25.53
N ARG A 120 37.47 9.75 26.27
CA ARG A 120 36.93 9.78 27.64
C ARG A 120 35.45 10.15 27.59
N LEU A 121 34.59 9.32 28.15
CA LEU A 121 33.13 9.43 28.07
C LEU A 121 32.58 9.77 29.46
N GLN A 122 32.60 11.06 29.80
CA GLN A 122 32.19 11.56 31.13
C GLN A 122 30.73 11.19 31.46
N SER A 123 29.83 11.26 30.46
CA SER A 123 28.41 10.96 30.64
C SER A 123 28.10 9.47 30.91
N ALA A 124 29.08 8.60 30.72
CA ALA A 124 28.93 7.15 30.88
C ALA A 124 29.93 6.58 31.88
N ASP A 125 30.68 7.44 32.60
CA ASP A 125 31.75 7.02 33.50
C ASP A 125 32.74 6.05 32.85
N ALA A 126 33.09 6.31 31.58
CA ALA A 126 33.75 5.32 30.73
C ALA A 126 34.92 5.84 29.89
N VAL A 127 35.69 4.91 29.33
CA VAL A 127 36.66 5.16 28.26
C VAL A 127 36.38 4.25 27.06
N ALA A 128 36.45 4.81 25.86
CA ALA A 128 36.48 4.05 24.60
C ALA A 128 37.94 3.75 24.26
N VAL A 129 38.29 2.48 24.09
CA VAL A 129 39.68 2.03 23.94
C VAL A 129 39.85 1.00 22.83
N ASP A 130 41.00 1.06 22.17
CA ASP A 130 41.49 0.02 21.28
C ASP A 130 42.44 -0.89 22.09
N ILE A 131 42.00 -2.10 22.41
CA ILE A 131 42.75 -3.04 23.25
C ILE A 131 43.00 -4.36 22.52
N THR A 132 44.15 -4.99 22.78
CA THR A 132 44.42 -6.34 22.28
C THR A 132 43.56 -7.35 23.02
N ALA A 133 42.84 -8.21 22.30
CA ALA A 133 41.79 -9.06 22.85
C ALA A 133 42.25 -9.92 24.04
N GLY A 134 43.44 -10.51 23.97
CA GLY A 134 44.02 -11.32 25.04
C GLY A 134 44.25 -10.58 26.37
N LYS A 135 44.12 -9.24 26.40
CA LYS A 135 44.20 -8.43 27.62
C LYS A 135 42.85 -8.28 28.33
N LEU A 136 41.72 -8.62 27.70
CA LEU A 136 40.38 -8.54 28.32
C LEU A 136 40.24 -9.42 29.56
N SER A 137 40.91 -10.58 29.59
CA SER A 137 40.92 -11.49 30.75
C SER A 137 41.53 -10.86 32.01
N SER A 138 42.45 -9.87 31.85
CA SER A 138 43.02 -9.12 32.97
C SER A 138 42.04 -8.08 33.54
N LEU A 139 41.17 -7.54 32.68
CA LEU A 139 40.11 -6.61 33.08
C LEU A 139 38.94 -7.34 33.75
N ALA A 140 38.63 -8.57 33.31
CA ALA A 140 37.62 -9.43 33.94
C ALA A 140 37.85 -9.66 35.44
N LYS A 141 39.12 -9.59 35.89
CA LYS A 141 39.53 -9.79 37.29
C LYS A 141 39.38 -8.53 38.15
N LYS A 142 39.16 -7.37 37.55
CA LYS A 142 38.92 -6.11 38.30
C LYS A 142 37.47 -6.08 38.75
N SER A 143 37.18 -5.44 39.88
CA SER A 143 35.81 -5.22 40.34
C SER A 143 35.27 -3.88 39.85
N GLY A 144 33.97 -3.81 39.56
CA GLY A 144 33.31 -2.53 39.26
C GLY A 144 33.51 -2.02 37.83
N LEU A 145 33.89 -2.88 36.89
CA LEU A 145 33.91 -2.53 35.47
C LEU A 145 32.73 -3.15 34.71
N THR A 146 32.30 -2.45 33.67
CA THR A 146 31.36 -2.94 32.66
C THR A 146 32.02 -2.76 31.29
N ILE A 147 32.26 -3.86 30.58
CA ILE A 147 32.96 -3.86 29.29
C ILE A 147 32.00 -4.29 28.19
N THR A 148 31.79 -3.41 27.23
CA THR A 148 30.96 -3.64 26.04
C THR A 148 31.75 -3.35 24.77
N PRO A 149 31.35 -3.87 23.59
CA PRO A 149 31.97 -3.48 22.34
C PRO A 149 31.65 -2.00 22.04
N ASP A 150 32.61 -1.28 21.47
CA ASP A 150 32.37 0.02 20.83
C ASP A 150 31.84 -0.25 19.41
N SER A 151 30.56 -0.65 19.36
CA SER A 151 29.91 -1.03 18.10
C SER A 151 29.65 0.18 17.22
N THR A 152 29.78 -0.01 15.90
CA THR A 152 29.33 0.99 14.95
C THR A 152 27.82 1.19 15.09
N VAL A 153 27.39 2.44 15.21
CA VAL A 153 25.97 2.80 15.10
C VAL A 153 25.60 2.86 13.62
N LYS A 154 24.55 2.12 13.22
CA LYS A 154 23.98 2.26 11.88
C LYS A 154 23.06 3.48 11.87
N LEU A 155 23.20 4.34 10.86
CA LEU A 155 22.17 5.30 10.50
C LEU A 155 20.90 4.51 10.13
N SER A 156 19.87 4.56 10.97
CA SER A 156 18.53 4.19 10.54
C SER A 156 18.06 5.34 9.65
N ALA A 157 18.08 5.15 8.33
CA ALA A 157 17.51 6.12 7.41
C ALA A 157 16.02 6.28 7.75
N THR A 158 15.57 7.51 8.01
CA THR A 158 14.15 7.83 7.93
C THR A 158 13.67 7.42 6.55
N ALA A 159 12.52 6.73 6.47
CA ALA A 159 11.93 6.36 5.19
C ALA A 159 11.84 7.59 4.28
N SER A 160 12.26 7.44 3.03
CA SER A 160 12.32 8.53 2.06
C SER A 160 11.87 8.06 0.69
N THR A 161 11.28 8.97 -0.07
CA THR A 161 10.77 8.72 -1.41
C THR A 161 11.01 9.95 -2.29
N THR A 162 11.34 9.72 -3.56
CA THR A 162 11.39 10.77 -4.58
C THR A 162 10.05 10.92 -5.32
N GLN A 163 9.11 10.00 -5.09
CA GLN A 163 7.80 10.00 -5.75
C GLN A 163 6.81 10.89 -5.00
N LEU A 164 5.86 11.47 -5.74
CA LEU A 164 4.85 12.37 -5.21
C LEU A 164 3.77 11.65 -4.39
N TRP A 165 3.42 10.42 -4.77
CA TRP A 165 2.25 9.71 -4.26
C TRP A 165 2.23 9.45 -2.74
N PRO A 166 3.35 9.23 -2.02
CA PRO A 166 3.28 9.02 -0.57
C PRO A 166 2.85 10.28 0.18
N TYR A 167 3.11 11.46 -0.39
CA TYR A 167 2.69 12.74 0.18
C TYR A 167 1.22 13.04 -0.13
N THR A 168 0.77 12.83 -1.37
CA THR A 168 -0.64 13.06 -1.76
C THR A 168 -1.60 12.09 -1.10
N SER A 169 -1.18 10.84 -0.87
CA SER A 169 -1.94 9.84 -0.11
C SER A 169 -1.89 10.04 1.40
N GLY A 170 -1.01 10.90 1.90
CA GLY A 170 -0.79 11.15 3.32
C GLY A 170 0.00 10.06 4.06
N ASN A 171 0.48 9.02 3.38
CA ASN A 171 1.27 7.95 3.99
C ASN A 171 2.62 8.44 4.55
N ALA A 172 3.29 9.36 3.84
CA ALA A 172 4.60 9.87 4.24
C ALA A 172 4.58 10.56 5.63
N TYR A 173 3.46 11.20 5.98
CA TYR A 173 3.29 11.84 7.29
C TYR A 173 3.18 10.84 8.46
N LEU A 174 3.06 9.54 8.17
CA LEU A 174 2.90 8.48 9.16
C LEU A 174 4.17 7.66 9.41
N TRP A 175 5.26 7.89 8.66
CA TRP A 175 6.51 7.13 8.79
C TRP A 175 7.30 7.43 10.08
N GLY A 176 6.96 8.52 10.77
CA GLY A 176 7.64 8.97 11.97
C GLY A 176 9.04 9.53 11.68
N SER A 177 9.77 9.87 12.73
CA SER A 177 11.14 10.34 12.68
C SER A 177 12.00 9.54 13.64
N TYR A 178 13.32 9.76 13.62
CA TYR A 178 14.22 9.16 14.60
C TYR A 178 13.83 9.50 16.05
N THR A 179 13.37 10.73 16.30
CA THR A 179 12.99 11.20 17.64
C THR A 179 11.54 10.88 18.01
N ASN A 180 10.72 10.49 17.03
CA ASN A 180 9.34 10.07 17.23
C ASN A 180 9.01 8.93 16.24
N PRO A 181 9.47 7.69 16.51
CA PRO A 181 9.29 6.58 15.59
C PRO A 181 7.81 6.23 15.42
N ALA A 182 7.43 5.84 14.21
CA ALA A 182 6.07 5.34 13.97
C ALA A 182 5.84 4.02 14.72
N PRO A 183 4.61 3.78 15.20
CA PRO A 183 4.25 2.48 15.74
C PRO A 183 4.43 1.40 14.68
N GLN A 184 4.83 0.20 15.11
CA GLN A 184 5.05 -0.94 14.23
C GLN A 184 3.74 -1.31 13.51
N ALA A 185 3.73 -1.18 12.19
CA ALA A 185 2.60 -1.62 11.39
C ALA A 185 2.47 -3.16 11.40
N PRO A 186 1.22 -3.69 11.36
CA PRO A 186 1.01 -5.12 11.21
C PRO A 186 1.48 -5.60 9.84
N THR A 187 1.57 -6.92 9.68
CA THR A 187 2.06 -7.54 8.45
C THR A 187 1.03 -7.43 7.33
N ILE A 188 1.53 -7.14 6.12
CA ILE A 188 0.76 -7.10 4.88
C ILE A 188 1.03 -8.40 4.10
N ALA A 189 -0.01 -9.18 3.83
CA ALA A 189 0.07 -10.30 2.90
C ALA A 189 -0.12 -9.79 1.47
N VAL A 190 0.81 -10.13 0.58
CA VAL A 190 0.76 -9.79 -0.85
C VAL A 190 0.47 -11.08 -1.61
N VAL A 191 -0.73 -11.18 -2.17
CA VAL A 191 -1.19 -12.32 -2.98
C VAL A 191 -0.98 -11.96 -4.45
N ASP A 192 0.12 -12.43 -5.02
CA ASP A 192 0.64 -11.96 -6.32
C ASP A 192 1.61 -12.99 -6.95
N SER A 193 2.60 -12.57 -7.77
CA SER A 193 3.62 -13.44 -8.40
C SER A 193 4.82 -13.81 -7.52
N GLY A 194 4.68 -13.64 -6.22
CA GLY A 194 5.79 -13.74 -5.29
C GLY A 194 6.61 -12.45 -5.16
N ILE A 195 7.75 -12.55 -4.49
CA ILE A 195 8.61 -11.40 -4.14
C ILE A 195 10.09 -11.81 -4.24
N ASP A 196 10.92 -10.97 -4.86
CA ASP A 196 12.38 -11.04 -4.68
C ASP A 196 12.77 -10.49 -3.30
N ALA A 197 12.79 -11.38 -2.30
CA ALA A 197 12.96 -11.01 -0.90
C ALA A 197 14.33 -10.37 -0.61
N LYS A 198 15.37 -10.66 -1.39
CA LYS A 198 16.75 -10.24 -1.09
C LYS A 198 17.01 -8.76 -1.38
N ARG A 199 16.02 -8.04 -1.89
CA ARG A 199 16.14 -6.64 -2.23
C ARG A 199 16.31 -5.75 -1.00
N ALA A 200 17.00 -4.63 -1.20
CA ALA A 200 17.10 -3.56 -0.21
C ALA A 200 15.73 -2.99 0.17
N ASP A 201 14.78 -3.01 -0.77
CA ASP A 201 13.37 -2.67 -0.54
C ASP A 201 12.78 -3.43 0.65
N PHE A 202 13.21 -4.67 0.90
CA PHE A 202 12.70 -5.53 1.97
C PHE A 202 13.75 -5.85 3.04
N ASP A 203 14.72 -4.93 3.22
CA ASP A 203 15.83 -5.06 4.17
C ASP A 203 16.62 -6.36 3.99
N GLY A 204 16.95 -6.71 2.74
CA GLY A 204 17.72 -7.91 2.42
C GLY A 204 17.03 -9.22 2.79
N GLY A 205 15.70 -9.20 2.96
CA GLY A 205 14.86 -10.34 3.32
C GLY A 205 14.37 -10.30 4.77
N ASN A 206 14.93 -9.45 5.63
CA ASN A 206 14.57 -9.41 7.06
C ASN A 206 13.11 -9.01 7.31
N ARG A 207 12.49 -8.28 6.37
CA ARG A 207 11.07 -7.88 6.47
C ARG A 207 10.12 -8.81 5.73
N VAL A 208 10.61 -9.80 5.00
CA VAL A 208 9.78 -10.84 4.40
C VAL A 208 9.61 -11.97 5.42
N ALA A 209 8.47 -11.97 6.12
CA ALA A 209 8.21 -12.87 7.22
C ALA A 209 7.94 -14.32 6.79
N ALA A 210 7.39 -14.50 5.58
CA ALA A 210 7.20 -15.80 4.95
C ALA A 210 7.16 -15.64 3.42
N GLN A 211 7.60 -16.69 2.71
CA GLN A 211 7.37 -16.85 1.28
C GLN A 211 6.75 -18.22 1.02
N VAL A 212 5.61 -18.23 0.33
CA VAL A 212 4.84 -19.44 0.08
C VAL A 212 4.47 -19.46 -1.39
N ASN A 213 4.80 -20.55 -2.07
CA ASN A 213 4.39 -20.80 -3.44
C ASN A 213 3.14 -21.69 -3.43
N LEU A 214 2.06 -21.17 -3.99
CA LEU A 214 0.75 -21.79 -4.12
C LEU A 214 0.32 -21.91 -5.59
N SER A 215 1.13 -21.40 -6.52
CA SER A 215 0.86 -21.46 -7.95
C SER A 215 0.91 -22.91 -8.43
N SER A 216 -0.18 -23.34 -9.05
CA SER A 216 -0.28 -24.63 -9.75
C SER A 216 0.16 -24.55 -11.21
N MET A 217 0.56 -23.36 -11.67
CA MET A 217 0.88 -23.05 -13.06
C MET A 217 2.40 -23.00 -13.28
N THR A 218 2.83 -23.32 -14.51
CA THR A 218 4.25 -23.37 -14.89
C THR A 218 4.46 -22.69 -16.23
N PRO A 219 5.61 -22.02 -16.47
CA PRO A 219 6.78 -21.93 -15.58
C PRO A 219 6.54 -21.00 -14.37
N ASN A 220 7.11 -21.33 -13.22
CA ASN A 220 7.10 -20.46 -12.04
C ASN A 220 8.49 -20.44 -11.41
N SER A 221 9.23 -19.36 -11.65
CA SER A 221 10.60 -19.19 -11.20
C SER A 221 10.63 -18.78 -9.71
N PRO A 222 11.58 -19.31 -8.90
CA PRO A 222 11.64 -19.01 -7.48
C PRO A 222 11.73 -17.50 -7.16
N GLY A 223 11.06 -17.09 -6.09
CA GLY A 223 11.02 -15.69 -5.67
C GLY A 223 9.90 -14.95 -6.38
N ASP A 224 10.22 -14.33 -7.52
CA ASP A 224 9.26 -13.62 -8.37
C ASP A 224 9.72 -13.65 -9.84
N GLY A 225 9.30 -14.67 -10.59
CA GLY A 225 9.66 -14.78 -12.00
C GLY A 225 8.93 -13.78 -12.91
N ARG A 226 7.72 -13.37 -12.53
CA ARG A 226 6.93 -12.39 -13.29
C ARG A 226 7.43 -10.97 -13.09
N GLY A 227 7.73 -10.57 -11.85
CA GLY A 227 8.18 -9.25 -11.41
C GLY A 227 7.09 -8.33 -10.85
N HIS A 228 5.81 -8.72 -10.96
CA HIS A 228 4.67 -7.88 -10.57
C HIS A 228 4.52 -7.80 -9.04
N GLY A 229 4.63 -8.93 -8.35
CA GLY A 229 4.48 -9.02 -6.90
C GLY A 229 5.57 -8.27 -6.14
N THR A 230 6.82 -8.29 -6.61
CA THR A 230 7.91 -7.45 -6.07
C THR A 230 7.57 -5.96 -6.18
N PHE A 231 6.98 -5.54 -7.29
CA PHE A 231 6.57 -4.15 -7.49
C PHE A 231 5.47 -3.77 -6.50
N VAL A 232 4.42 -4.59 -6.43
CA VAL A 232 3.27 -4.40 -5.53
C VAL A 232 3.74 -4.33 -4.07
N ALA A 233 4.59 -5.26 -3.64
CA ALA A 233 5.16 -5.28 -2.30
C ALA A 233 6.03 -4.06 -2.00
N GLY A 234 6.79 -3.57 -2.98
CA GLY A 234 7.57 -2.34 -2.88
C GLY A 234 6.69 -1.11 -2.63
N ILE A 235 5.57 -0.97 -3.36
CA ILE A 235 4.63 0.12 -3.12
C ILE A 235 3.93 -0.01 -1.76
N ALA A 236 3.56 -1.22 -1.35
CA ALA A 236 2.88 -1.44 -0.08
C ALA A 236 3.77 -1.12 1.12
N ALA A 237 5.01 -1.61 1.11
CA ALA A 237 5.86 -1.61 2.29
C ALA A 237 7.37 -1.54 2.00
N GLY A 238 7.83 -1.13 0.81
CA GLY A 238 9.26 -0.93 0.53
C GLY A 238 9.94 0.05 1.50
N SER A 239 11.20 -0.18 1.84
CA SER A 239 11.99 0.66 2.76
C SER A 239 13.32 1.12 2.18
N ALA A 240 13.57 0.87 0.89
CA ALA A 240 14.78 1.35 0.24
C ALA A 240 14.79 2.89 0.24
N PRO A 241 15.94 3.54 0.53
CA PRO A 241 16.05 4.99 0.46
C PRO A 241 15.64 5.51 -0.92
N GLY A 242 14.76 6.52 -0.97
CA GLY A 242 14.22 7.08 -2.21
C GLY A 242 13.04 6.30 -2.80
N PHE A 243 12.72 5.11 -2.29
CA PHE A 243 11.65 4.23 -2.79
C PHE A 243 10.75 3.69 -1.67
N ALA A 244 10.62 4.42 -0.56
CA ALA A 244 9.74 4.00 0.52
C ALA A 244 8.29 3.84 0.04
N GLY A 245 7.71 2.69 0.38
CA GLY A 245 6.30 2.36 0.18
C GLY A 245 5.39 3.01 1.22
N ALA A 246 4.11 2.66 1.21
CA ALA A 246 3.11 3.28 2.07
C ALA A 246 3.36 2.96 3.56
N ALA A 247 3.73 1.72 3.89
CA ALA A 247 4.06 1.27 5.24
C ALA A 247 5.49 0.69 5.32
N PRO A 248 6.54 1.54 5.29
CA PRO A 248 7.94 1.10 5.18
C PRO A 248 8.45 0.35 6.42
N ASN A 249 7.73 0.39 7.54
CA ASN A 249 8.04 -0.39 8.73
C ASN A 249 7.23 -1.70 8.82
N ALA A 250 6.25 -1.95 7.96
CA ALA A 250 5.48 -3.20 7.98
C ALA A 250 6.35 -4.39 7.56
N LYS A 251 6.04 -5.58 8.09
CA LYS A 251 6.53 -6.84 7.50
C LYS A 251 5.63 -7.24 6.33
N ILE A 252 6.16 -8.09 5.47
CA ILE A 252 5.44 -8.61 4.30
C ILE A 252 5.42 -10.13 4.35
N VAL A 253 4.29 -10.72 3.96
CA VAL A 253 4.18 -12.14 3.61
C VAL A 253 3.97 -12.23 2.10
N SER A 254 4.80 -13.03 1.44
CA SER A 254 4.73 -13.30 0.00
C SER A 254 3.91 -14.56 -0.26
N LEU A 255 2.79 -14.42 -0.97
CA LEU A 255 1.96 -15.55 -1.42
C LEU A 255 1.96 -15.54 -2.95
N ASP A 256 2.77 -16.41 -3.52
CA ASP A 256 2.89 -16.57 -4.97
C ASP A 256 1.80 -17.49 -5.51
N VAL A 257 0.94 -16.96 -6.37
CA VAL A 257 -0.26 -17.63 -6.91
C VAL A 257 -0.30 -17.65 -8.44
N MET A 258 0.70 -17.09 -9.13
CA MET A 258 0.73 -17.00 -10.59
C MET A 258 1.98 -17.62 -11.19
N ASP A 259 1.96 -17.85 -12.48
CA ASP A 259 3.14 -18.24 -13.25
C ASP A 259 3.96 -17.02 -13.70
N ASP A 260 5.10 -17.27 -14.35
CA ASP A 260 6.01 -16.23 -14.84
C ASP A 260 5.40 -15.36 -15.95
N THR A 261 4.23 -15.72 -16.48
CA THR A 261 3.46 -14.94 -17.47
C THR A 261 2.39 -14.05 -16.82
N GLY A 262 2.18 -14.22 -15.51
CA GLY A 262 1.18 -13.49 -14.72
C GLY A 262 -0.19 -14.15 -14.70
N THR A 263 -0.29 -15.43 -15.06
CA THR A 263 -1.55 -16.17 -15.04
C THR A 263 -1.72 -16.94 -13.74
N ALA A 264 -2.88 -16.83 -13.10
CA ALA A 264 -3.25 -17.55 -11.89
C ALA A 264 -4.56 -18.33 -12.07
N ARG A 265 -4.74 -19.41 -11.30
CA ARG A 265 -6.06 -20.04 -11.13
C ARG A 265 -6.75 -19.44 -9.91
N THR A 266 -8.07 -19.29 -9.99
CA THR A 266 -8.89 -18.86 -8.83
C THR A 266 -8.68 -19.78 -7.61
N SER A 267 -8.46 -21.09 -7.82
CA SER A 267 -8.14 -22.04 -6.75
C SER A 267 -6.87 -21.69 -5.98
N ASP A 268 -5.85 -21.17 -6.66
CA ASP A 268 -4.54 -20.88 -6.08
C ASP A 268 -4.63 -19.59 -5.24
N VAL A 269 -5.43 -18.62 -5.70
CA VAL A 269 -5.79 -17.41 -4.95
C VAL A 269 -6.61 -17.74 -3.70
N ILE A 270 -7.58 -18.67 -3.82
CA ILE A 270 -8.36 -19.14 -2.66
C ILE A 270 -7.46 -19.89 -1.66
N ALA A 271 -6.54 -20.73 -2.14
CA ALA A 271 -5.56 -21.39 -1.27
C ALA A 271 -4.68 -20.38 -0.51
N ALA A 272 -4.36 -19.23 -1.13
CA ALA A 272 -3.68 -18.13 -0.44
C ALA A 272 -4.54 -17.50 0.66
N CYS A 273 -5.85 -17.35 0.43
CA CYS A 273 -6.79 -16.91 1.47
C CYS A 273 -6.83 -17.89 2.65
N ASP A 274 -6.91 -19.19 2.38
CA ASP A 274 -6.89 -20.24 3.41
C ASP A 274 -5.58 -20.22 4.20
N TRP A 275 -4.44 -20.04 3.52
CA TRP A 275 -3.14 -19.92 4.16
C TRP A 275 -3.07 -18.68 5.07
N ILE A 276 -3.56 -17.52 4.61
CA ILE A 276 -3.62 -16.30 5.42
C ILE A 276 -4.47 -16.56 6.66
N LEU A 277 -5.65 -17.14 6.52
CA LEU A 277 -6.55 -17.38 7.64
C LEU A 277 -5.90 -18.28 8.70
N ALA A 278 -5.20 -19.33 8.28
CA ALA A 278 -4.50 -20.25 9.17
C ALA A 278 -3.29 -19.61 9.87
N ASN A 279 -2.62 -18.63 9.23
CA ASN A 279 -1.34 -18.09 9.70
C ASN A 279 -1.38 -16.63 10.16
N LYS A 280 -2.54 -15.95 10.10
CA LYS A 280 -2.67 -14.53 10.44
C LYS A 280 -2.21 -14.22 11.87
N GLY A 281 -2.43 -15.13 12.81
CA GLY A 281 -1.98 -14.97 14.20
C GLY A 281 -0.46 -15.07 14.31
N THR A 282 0.13 -16.08 13.68
CA THR A 282 1.58 -16.34 13.69
C THR A 282 2.37 -15.17 13.13
N TYR A 283 1.93 -14.59 12.02
CA TYR A 283 2.66 -13.52 11.34
C TYR A 283 2.07 -12.13 11.60
N ASN A 284 1.06 -11.98 12.48
CA ASN A 284 0.33 -10.73 12.69
C ASN A 284 -0.18 -10.12 11.37
N ILE A 285 -0.75 -10.94 10.50
CA ILE A 285 -1.34 -10.49 9.22
C ILE A 285 -2.65 -9.80 9.54
N ARG A 286 -2.73 -8.51 9.23
CA ARG A 286 -3.95 -7.73 9.40
C ARG A 286 -4.42 -7.06 8.11
N VAL A 287 -3.62 -7.12 7.05
CA VAL A 287 -3.94 -6.59 5.73
C VAL A 287 -3.57 -7.62 4.66
N ALA A 288 -4.44 -7.81 3.66
CA ALA A 288 -4.17 -8.64 2.50
C ALA A 288 -4.45 -7.84 1.22
N ASN A 289 -3.47 -7.78 0.32
CA ASN A 289 -3.56 -7.05 -0.94
C ASN A 289 -3.69 -8.02 -2.12
N PHE A 290 -4.74 -7.84 -2.91
CA PHE A 290 -5.04 -8.58 -4.12
C PHE A 290 -4.95 -7.63 -5.32
N SER A 291 -3.78 -7.55 -5.93
CA SER A 291 -3.51 -6.72 -7.11
C SER A 291 -3.82 -7.46 -8.42
N LEU A 292 -4.89 -8.26 -8.39
CA LEU A 292 -5.35 -9.17 -9.45
C LEU A 292 -6.88 -9.18 -9.49
N HIS A 293 -7.45 -9.77 -10.54
CA HIS A 293 -8.87 -10.08 -10.60
C HIS A 293 -9.10 -11.41 -11.33
N SER A 294 -10.27 -12.01 -11.15
CA SER A 294 -10.70 -13.19 -11.89
C SER A 294 -10.97 -12.86 -13.35
N GLY A 295 -10.92 -13.88 -14.21
CA GLY A 295 -11.26 -13.75 -15.63
C GLY A 295 -12.76 -13.91 -15.93
N ALA A 296 -13.61 -14.12 -14.91
CA ALA A 296 -15.00 -14.49 -15.08
C ALA A 296 -15.92 -13.50 -14.34
N ARG A 297 -16.86 -12.91 -15.09
CA ARG A 297 -17.89 -12.00 -14.57
C ARG A 297 -18.89 -12.77 -13.73
N THR A 298 -19.23 -12.25 -12.54
CA THR A 298 -20.12 -12.92 -11.58
C THR A 298 -20.63 -11.97 -10.49
N ASN A 299 -21.69 -12.40 -9.81
CA ASN A 299 -22.20 -11.79 -8.60
C ASN A 299 -21.33 -12.18 -7.40
N PHE A 300 -21.17 -11.27 -6.43
CA PHE A 300 -20.28 -11.51 -5.28
C PHE A 300 -20.72 -12.72 -4.42
N TYR A 301 -22.04 -12.91 -4.26
CA TYR A 301 -22.59 -13.98 -3.43
C TYR A 301 -22.49 -15.38 -4.05
N ASN A 302 -22.17 -15.48 -5.35
CA ASN A 302 -21.98 -16.75 -6.06
C ASN A 302 -20.51 -17.10 -6.30
N ASP A 303 -19.61 -16.12 -6.22
CA ASP A 303 -18.20 -16.32 -6.53
C ASP A 303 -17.43 -16.93 -5.33
N PRO A 304 -16.66 -18.01 -5.54
CA PRO A 304 -15.92 -18.65 -4.46
C PRO A 304 -14.72 -17.83 -3.96
N LEU A 305 -14.13 -16.97 -4.79
CA LEU A 305 -13.06 -16.07 -4.38
C LEU A 305 -13.61 -14.90 -3.55
N ASP A 306 -14.73 -14.30 -3.95
CA ASP A 306 -15.44 -13.29 -3.13
C ASP A 306 -15.74 -13.85 -1.74
N ARG A 307 -16.34 -15.04 -1.68
CA ARG A 307 -16.57 -15.75 -0.40
C ARG A 307 -15.28 -16.01 0.41
N ALA A 308 -14.15 -16.26 -0.24
CA ALA A 308 -12.88 -16.48 0.44
C ALA A 308 -12.33 -15.19 1.05
N VAL A 309 -12.43 -14.06 0.33
CA VAL A 309 -11.97 -12.76 0.84
C VAL A 309 -12.91 -12.18 1.90
N GLU A 310 -14.22 -12.42 1.82
CA GLU A 310 -15.18 -12.14 2.89
C GLU A 310 -14.78 -12.86 4.18
N LYS A 311 -14.38 -14.14 4.07
CA LYS A 311 -13.96 -14.92 5.23
C LYS A 311 -12.74 -14.29 5.90
N LEU A 312 -11.77 -13.75 5.14
CA LEU A 312 -10.66 -12.97 5.67
C LEU A 312 -11.14 -11.68 6.35
N TRP A 313 -12.03 -10.95 5.70
CA TRP A 313 -12.62 -9.71 6.19
C TRP A 313 -13.30 -9.89 7.55
N PHE A 314 -14.20 -10.87 7.67
CA PHE A 314 -14.89 -11.17 8.92
C PHE A 314 -13.96 -11.73 10.01
N ASN A 315 -12.77 -12.18 9.61
CA ASN A 315 -11.70 -12.64 10.48
C ASN A 315 -10.64 -11.57 10.82
N ASN A 316 -11.00 -10.29 10.72
CA ASN A 316 -10.16 -9.15 11.09
C ASN A 316 -8.89 -8.96 10.23
N VAL A 317 -8.92 -9.43 8.99
CA VAL A 317 -7.93 -9.11 7.96
C VAL A 317 -8.56 -8.13 6.98
N PHE A 318 -8.04 -6.91 6.90
CA PHE A 318 -8.49 -5.91 5.94
C PHE A 318 -8.06 -6.30 4.52
N VAL A 319 -9.02 -6.56 3.64
CA VAL A 319 -8.77 -6.97 2.27
C VAL A 319 -8.86 -5.78 1.32
N VAL A 320 -7.84 -5.62 0.47
CA VAL A 320 -7.78 -4.60 -0.57
C VAL A 320 -7.68 -5.25 -1.94
N ALA A 321 -8.53 -4.82 -2.87
CA ALA A 321 -8.58 -5.32 -4.23
C ALA A 321 -8.40 -4.18 -5.24
N ALA A 322 -7.73 -4.48 -6.36
CA ALA A 322 -7.67 -3.60 -7.51
C ALA A 322 -9.03 -3.56 -8.24
N ALA A 323 -9.48 -2.39 -8.69
CA ALA A 323 -10.75 -2.26 -9.43
C ALA A 323 -10.70 -2.93 -10.82
N GLY A 324 -9.53 -2.98 -11.45
CA GLY A 324 -9.33 -3.50 -12.80
C GLY A 324 -8.90 -2.43 -13.80
N ASN A 325 -8.30 -2.88 -14.91
CA ASN A 325 -7.67 -2.02 -15.92
C ASN A 325 -8.39 -2.05 -17.29
N TYR A 326 -9.68 -2.36 -17.28
CA TYR A 326 -10.54 -2.50 -18.46
C TYR A 326 -11.57 -1.35 -18.57
N GLY A 327 -11.36 -0.26 -17.83
CA GLY A 327 -12.15 0.96 -17.93
C GLY A 327 -11.93 1.66 -19.27
N THR A 328 -12.87 2.55 -19.63
CA THR A 328 -12.73 3.42 -20.80
C THR A 328 -13.08 4.86 -20.42
N ALA A 329 -12.59 5.82 -21.20
CA ALA A 329 -12.93 7.22 -21.01
C ALA A 329 -14.39 7.55 -21.42
N SER A 330 -15.10 6.62 -22.05
CA SER A 330 -16.45 6.85 -22.60
C SER A 330 -17.58 6.65 -21.59
N GLY A 331 -17.30 6.12 -20.40
CA GLY A 331 -18.32 5.90 -19.37
C GLY A 331 -17.91 4.86 -18.33
N PRO A 332 -18.81 4.51 -17.40
CA PRO A 332 -18.56 3.48 -16.40
C PRO A 332 -18.47 2.10 -17.07
N SER A 333 -17.37 1.39 -16.83
CA SER A 333 -17.21 -0.02 -17.24
C SER A 333 -17.87 -0.99 -16.26
N GLY A 334 -18.21 -0.49 -15.08
CA GLY A 334 -18.46 -1.29 -13.88
C GLY A 334 -17.21 -1.97 -13.34
N VAL A 335 -17.39 -2.66 -12.21
CA VAL A 335 -16.36 -3.49 -11.57
C VAL A 335 -16.94 -4.89 -11.42
N MET A 336 -16.60 -5.76 -12.38
CA MET A 336 -17.39 -6.97 -12.68
C MET A 336 -16.74 -8.27 -12.21
N TYR A 337 -15.55 -8.21 -11.65
CA TYR A 337 -14.71 -9.38 -11.37
C TYR A 337 -14.25 -9.42 -9.92
N ALA A 338 -14.27 -10.62 -9.34
CA ALA A 338 -13.72 -10.93 -8.03
C ALA A 338 -12.21 -10.64 -7.95
N PRO A 339 -11.68 -10.17 -6.82
CA PRO A 339 -12.39 -9.77 -5.60
C PRO A 339 -12.86 -8.31 -5.59
N GLY A 340 -12.75 -7.59 -6.71
CA GLY A 340 -13.02 -6.14 -6.76
C GLY A 340 -14.51 -5.77 -6.74
N ASN A 341 -15.39 -6.68 -7.15
CA ASN A 341 -16.85 -6.56 -7.11
C ASN A 341 -17.43 -6.80 -5.71
N ASP A 342 -16.71 -7.46 -4.78
CA ASP A 342 -17.23 -7.76 -3.45
C ASP A 342 -17.52 -6.48 -2.63
N PRO A 343 -18.73 -6.29 -2.08
CA PRO A 343 -19.11 -5.06 -1.41
C PRO A 343 -18.51 -4.87 -0.01
N PHE A 344 -18.03 -5.93 0.64
CA PHE A 344 -17.39 -5.83 1.95
C PHE A 344 -15.98 -5.28 1.83
N VAL A 345 -15.18 -5.82 0.92
CA VAL A 345 -13.75 -5.47 0.78
C VAL A 345 -13.54 -4.05 0.26
N MET A 346 -12.31 -3.54 0.38
CA MET A 346 -11.93 -2.24 -0.15
C MET A 346 -11.46 -2.36 -1.60
N THR A 347 -12.20 -1.79 -2.56
CA THR A 347 -11.81 -1.75 -3.97
C THR A 347 -11.20 -0.41 -4.32
N VAL A 348 -10.07 -0.43 -5.04
CA VAL A 348 -9.25 0.76 -5.29
C VAL A 348 -9.11 1.06 -6.77
N GLY A 349 -9.53 2.26 -7.17
CA GLY A 349 -9.29 2.84 -8.50
C GLY A 349 -7.94 3.54 -8.61
N ALA A 350 -7.48 3.76 -9.83
CA ALA A 350 -6.20 4.41 -10.11
C ALA A 350 -6.37 5.91 -10.37
N ILE A 351 -5.61 6.72 -9.62
CA ILE A 351 -5.43 8.15 -9.82
C ILE A 351 -4.25 8.37 -10.75
N ASP A 352 -4.46 9.22 -11.75
CA ASP A 352 -3.44 9.86 -12.56
C ASP A 352 -3.07 11.17 -11.86
N LEU A 353 -1.94 11.14 -11.14
CA LEU A 353 -1.49 12.30 -10.38
C LEU A 353 -1.01 13.38 -11.35
N GLY A 354 -1.34 14.62 -11.00
CA GLY A 354 -0.80 15.79 -11.65
C GLY A 354 0.65 16.04 -11.26
N THR A 355 1.06 17.31 -11.34
CA THR A 355 2.46 17.71 -11.14
C THR A 355 2.77 18.17 -9.70
N SER A 356 1.76 18.19 -8.83
CA SER A 356 1.87 18.81 -7.51
C SER A 356 1.16 17.99 -6.42
N VAL A 357 1.39 18.35 -5.15
CA VAL A 357 0.69 17.71 -4.02
C VAL A 357 -0.80 18.06 -3.95
N TYR A 358 -1.26 19.03 -4.74
CA TYR A 358 -2.64 19.50 -4.74
C TYR A 358 -3.53 18.60 -5.60
N ALA A 359 -4.78 18.41 -5.18
CA ALA A 359 -5.74 17.53 -5.86
C ALA A 359 -6.40 18.16 -7.10
N THR A 360 -6.07 19.42 -7.43
CA THR A 360 -6.79 20.20 -8.45
C THR A 360 -6.53 19.74 -9.88
N ASP A 361 -5.38 19.14 -10.14
CA ASP A 361 -5.01 18.57 -11.45
C ASP A 361 -4.99 17.03 -11.46
N ASP A 362 -5.34 16.39 -10.34
CA ASP A 362 -5.45 14.94 -10.24
C ASP A 362 -6.74 14.44 -10.90
N THR A 363 -6.63 13.41 -11.73
CA THR A 363 -7.77 12.80 -12.44
C THR A 363 -7.83 11.30 -12.21
N ALA A 364 -8.93 10.65 -12.61
CA ALA A 364 -8.96 9.19 -12.68
C ALA A 364 -8.18 8.72 -13.90
N ALA A 365 -7.37 7.68 -13.74
CA ALA A 365 -6.68 7.07 -14.85
C ALA A 365 -7.71 6.52 -15.87
N PRO A 366 -7.54 6.78 -17.17
CA PRO A 366 -8.59 6.54 -18.17
C PRO A 366 -8.94 5.06 -18.39
N TRP A 367 -8.09 4.15 -17.92
CA TRP A 367 -8.26 2.69 -17.99
C TRP A 367 -8.71 2.08 -16.65
N SER A 368 -8.84 2.89 -15.59
CA SER A 368 -9.31 2.41 -14.29
C SER A 368 -10.78 2.04 -14.38
N ALA A 369 -11.12 0.80 -14.03
CA ALA A 369 -12.51 0.36 -13.98
C ALA A 369 -13.28 1.09 -12.86
N TRP A 370 -14.52 1.48 -13.14
CA TRP A 370 -15.42 2.15 -12.22
C TRP A 370 -16.89 2.04 -12.68
N GLY A 371 -17.83 2.23 -11.76
CA GLY A 371 -19.26 2.16 -12.03
C GLY A 371 -19.96 1.28 -11.00
N TYR A 372 -20.84 0.41 -11.47
CA TYR A 372 -21.56 -0.52 -10.60
C TYR A 372 -21.10 -1.96 -10.84
N THR A 373 -21.24 -2.80 -9.81
CA THR A 373 -21.12 -4.26 -9.91
C THR A 373 -22.39 -4.84 -10.52
N GLU A 374 -22.39 -6.15 -10.79
CA GLU A 374 -23.60 -6.90 -11.19
C GLU A 374 -24.76 -6.72 -10.20
N ASP A 375 -24.40 -6.61 -8.93
CA ASP A 375 -25.31 -6.53 -7.80
C ASP A 375 -25.75 -5.09 -7.48
N GLY A 376 -25.31 -4.11 -8.29
CA GLY A 376 -25.68 -2.70 -8.14
C GLY A 376 -24.88 -1.91 -7.10
N PHE A 377 -23.77 -2.46 -6.58
CA PHE A 377 -22.90 -1.69 -5.67
C PHE A 377 -21.99 -0.74 -6.45
N SER A 378 -21.89 0.51 -6.00
CA SER A 378 -20.95 1.48 -6.57
C SER A 378 -19.51 1.12 -6.21
N LYS A 379 -18.63 1.04 -7.21
CA LYS A 379 -17.21 0.70 -7.09
C LYS A 379 -16.35 1.55 -8.06
N PRO A 380 -15.09 1.84 -7.74
CA PRO A 380 -14.38 1.55 -6.48
C PRO A 380 -14.91 2.41 -5.32
N GLU A 381 -14.59 2.08 -4.08
CA GLU A 381 -14.88 2.96 -2.94
C GLU A 381 -13.96 4.17 -2.90
N ILE A 382 -12.69 4.01 -3.27
CA ILE A 382 -11.69 5.07 -3.17
C ILE A 382 -10.65 4.96 -4.30
N GLY A 383 -9.97 6.06 -4.60
CA GLY A 383 -8.83 6.12 -5.49
C GLY A 383 -7.48 6.19 -4.75
N ALA A 384 -6.44 5.67 -5.37
CA ALA A 384 -5.05 5.95 -4.98
C ALA A 384 -4.16 6.08 -6.23
N ALA A 385 -2.98 6.68 -6.07
CA ALA A 385 -2.04 6.84 -7.19
C ALA A 385 -1.72 5.49 -7.83
N GLY A 386 -1.91 5.39 -9.15
CA GLY A 386 -1.75 4.13 -9.88
C GLY A 386 -1.19 4.30 -11.29
N ARG A 387 -0.80 5.51 -11.69
CA ARG A 387 -0.19 5.78 -13.00
C ARG A 387 1.21 6.36 -12.82
N TYR A 388 2.13 5.94 -13.68
CA TYR A 388 3.54 6.35 -13.64
C TYR A 388 4.20 6.11 -12.28
N MET A 389 3.86 4.97 -11.68
CA MET A 389 4.42 4.55 -10.40
C MET A 389 5.80 3.96 -10.67
N ILE A 390 6.78 4.27 -9.82
CA ILE A 390 8.11 3.63 -9.87
C ILE A 390 8.18 2.59 -8.76
N GLY A 391 8.48 1.35 -9.12
CA GLY A 391 8.52 0.23 -8.19
C GLY A 391 9.64 -0.76 -8.47
N ALA A 392 9.98 -1.52 -7.43
CA ALA A 392 11.01 -2.53 -7.45
C ALA A 392 10.62 -3.71 -8.37
N VAL A 393 11.55 -4.20 -9.17
CA VAL A 393 11.36 -5.41 -10.00
C VAL A 393 12.63 -6.28 -10.00
N PRO A 394 12.51 -7.61 -10.07
CA PRO A 394 13.65 -8.50 -10.27
C PRO A 394 14.21 -8.29 -11.68
N THR A 395 15.52 -8.11 -11.82
CA THR A 395 16.17 -7.77 -13.11
C THR A 395 16.04 -8.85 -14.18
N GLY A 396 15.83 -10.11 -13.79
CA GLY A 396 15.61 -11.24 -14.69
C GLY A 396 14.14 -11.59 -14.91
N SER A 397 13.20 -10.79 -14.40
CA SER A 397 11.77 -11.11 -14.49
C SER A 397 11.22 -10.94 -15.91
N THR A 398 10.15 -11.68 -16.22
CA THR A 398 9.44 -11.57 -17.51
C THR A 398 8.99 -10.14 -17.79
N LEU A 399 8.58 -9.38 -16.76
CA LEU A 399 8.12 -7.99 -16.93
C LEU A 399 9.22 -7.06 -17.44
N VAL A 400 10.45 -7.22 -16.93
CA VAL A 400 11.63 -6.49 -17.41
C VAL A 400 11.93 -6.84 -18.87
N ALA A 401 11.82 -8.12 -19.24
CA ALA A 401 12.03 -8.57 -20.61
C ALA A 401 10.95 -8.06 -21.58
N GLU A 402 9.70 -7.99 -21.15
CA GLU A 402 8.55 -7.55 -21.95
C GLU A 402 8.50 -6.03 -22.14
N ARG A 403 9.04 -5.25 -21.20
CA ARG A 403 8.94 -3.79 -21.15
C ARG A 403 10.28 -3.13 -20.80
N PRO A 404 11.36 -3.37 -21.56
CA PRO A 404 12.68 -2.83 -21.25
C PRO A 404 12.74 -1.29 -21.31
N ASP A 405 11.83 -0.66 -22.06
CA ASP A 405 11.70 0.80 -22.18
C ASP A 405 11.11 1.47 -20.93
N HIS A 406 10.53 0.69 -20.02
CA HIS A 406 9.99 1.17 -18.74
C HIS A 406 10.99 1.06 -17.59
N ILE A 407 12.22 0.59 -17.82
CA ILE A 407 13.26 0.53 -16.80
C ILE A 407 13.80 1.94 -16.54
N VAL A 408 13.64 2.42 -15.30
CA VAL A 408 14.12 3.76 -14.89
C VAL A 408 15.48 3.71 -14.21
N SER A 409 15.82 2.59 -13.58
CA SER A 409 17.14 2.31 -13.01
C SER A 409 17.30 0.80 -12.74
N PRO A 410 18.50 0.29 -12.46
CA PRO A 410 18.69 -1.13 -12.19
C PRO A 410 17.75 -1.65 -11.09
N GLY A 411 16.89 -2.61 -11.46
CA GLY A 411 15.92 -3.21 -10.55
C GLY A 411 14.70 -2.35 -10.22
N TYR A 412 14.43 -1.28 -10.97
CA TYR A 412 13.22 -0.47 -10.84
C TYR A 412 12.62 -0.12 -12.21
N MET A 413 11.30 -0.13 -12.29
CA MET A 413 10.54 0.20 -13.50
C MET A 413 9.42 1.18 -13.19
N GLU A 414 8.98 1.92 -14.21
CA GLU A 414 7.79 2.76 -14.17
C GLU A 414 6.60 2.07 -14.83
N LEU A 415 5.55 1.79 -14.06
CA LEU A 415 4.36 1.09 -14.53
C LEU A 415 3.07 1.79 -14.09
N SER A 416 1.96 1.38 -14.71
CA SER A 416 0.63 1.92 -14.45
C SER A 416 -0.38 0.78 -14.31
N GLY A 417 -1.25 0.85 -13.31
CA GLY A 417 -2.26 -0.16 -13.02
C GLY A 417 -3.00 0.11 -11.70
N THR A 418 -4.26 -0.33 -11.61
CA THR A 418 -5.00 -0.40 -10.32
C THR A 418 -4.30 -1.35 -9.35
N SER A 419 -3.58 -2.34 -9.88
CA SER A 419 -2.62 -3.20 -9.18
C SER A 419 -1.54 -2.44 -8.39
N PHE A 420 -1.22 -1.19 -8.76
CA PHE A 420 -0.27 -0.34 -8.02
C PHE A 420 -0.96 0.71 -7.16
N ALA A 421 -2.25 0.97 -7.38
CA ALA A 421 -3.07 1.80 -6.49
C ALA A 421 -3.52 1.04 -5.24
N ALA A 422 -3.95 -0.22 -5.39
CA ALA A 422 -4.32 -1.09 -4.27
C ALA A 422 -3.26 -1.16 -3.14
N PRO A 423 -1.96 -1.39 -3.42
CA PRO A 423 -0.95 -1.47 -2.37
C PRO A 423 -0.70 -0.14 -1.64
N VAL A 424 -0.98 1.02 -2.25
CA VAL A 424 -0.96 2.31 -1.55
C VAL A 424 -1.99 2.33 -0.42
N VAL A 425 -3.20 1.80 -0.67
CA VAL A 425 -4.28 1.70 0.31
C VAL A 425 -4.02 0.56 1.31
N ALA A 426 -3.41 -0.55 0.88
CA ALA A 426 -3.01 -1.62 1.79
C ALA A 426 -2.01 -1.12 2.86
N GLY A 427 -0.99 -0.36 2.45
CA GLY A 427 -0.07 0.26 3.40
C GLY A 427 -0.75 1.34 4.26
N ALA A 428 -1.67 2.13 3.70
CA ALA A 428 -2.47 3.08 4.48
C ALA A 428 -3.29 2.38 5.58
N ALA A 429 -3.94 1.27 5.24
CA ALA A 429 -4.70 0.45 6.20
C ALA A 429 -3.79 -0.11 7.30
N ALA A 430 -2.59 -0.59 6.94
CA ALA A 430 -1.61 -1.04 7.93
C ALA A 430 -1.18 0.09 8.88
N GLN A 431 -0.97 1.31 8.36
CA GLN A 431 -0.65 2.49 9.17
C GLN A 431 -1.79 2.92 10.10
N VAL A 432 -3.05 2.82 9.65
CA VAL A 432 -4.24 3.04 10.48
C VAL A 432 -4.29 2.01 11.59
N LEU A 433 -4.14 0.72 11.26
CA LEU A 433 -4.16 -0.38 12.23
C LEU A 433 -2.99 -0.35 13.23
N ALA A 434 -1.84 0.22 12.85
CA ALA A 434 -0.73 0.45 13.77
C ALA A 434 -1.11 1.39 14.92
N ARG A 435 -2.03 2.33 14.67
CA ARG A 435 -2.50 3.35 15.63
C ARG A 435 -3.83 2.98 16.26
N HIS A 436 -4.63 2.17 15.56
CA HIS A 436 -5.94 1.68 15.97
C HIS A 436 -5.97 0.16 15.94
N PRO A 437 -5.19 -0.53 16.80
CA PRO A 437 -5.01 -1.98 16.73
C PRO A 437 -6.32 -2.77 16.92
N ASN A 438 -7.29 -2.18 17.62
CA ASN A 438 -8.60 -2.76 17.92
C ASN A 438 -9.67 -2.48 16.85
N TRP A 439 -9.35 -1.70 15.81
CA TRP A 439 -10.33 -1.45 14.75
C TRP A 439 -10.53 -2.69 13.87
N THR A 440 -11.80 -2.91 13.55
CA THR A 440 -12.24 -3.92 12.58
C THR A 440 -11.96 -3.46 11.14
N PRO A 441 -11.91 -4.37 10.17
CA PRO A 441 -11.81 -4.01 8.76
C PRO A 441 -12.88 -3.01 8.30
N ASP A 442 -14.12 -3.16 8.80
CA ASP A 442 -15.20 -2.21 8.52
C ASP A 442 -14.89 -0.79 9.00
N GLN A 443 -14.34 -0.64 10.21
CA GLN A 443 -13.95 0.65 10.75
C GLN A 443 -12.78 1.25 9.97
N VAL A 444 -11.79 0.44 9.57
CA VAL A 444 -10.70 0.90 8.71
C VAL A 444 -11.23 1.37 7.35
N LYS A 445 -12.17 0.62 6.74
CA LYS A 445 -12.85 0.99 5.49
C LYS A 445 -13.56 2.34 5.64
N GLY A 446 -14.35 2.46 6.71
CA GLY A 446 -15.08 3.69 7.03
C GLY A 446 -14.15 4.89 7.26
N ALA A 447 -13.04 4.71 7.98
CA ALA A 447 -12.06 5.77 8.21
C ALA A 447 -11.43 6.26 6.91
N LEU A 448 -11.00 5.34 6.04
CA LEU A 448 -10.39 5.67 4.76
C LEU A 448 -11.39 6.39 3.82
N MET A 449 -12.63 5.91 3.75
CA MET A 449 -13.69 6.55 2.95
C MET A 449 -14.08 7.92 3.48
N LEU A 450 -14.32 8.05 4.79
CA LEU A 450 -14.76 9.30 5.43
C LEU A 450 -13.72 10.42 5.28
N THR A 451 -12.44 10.07 5.25
CA THR A 451 -11.34 11.04 5.21
C THR A 451 -10.76 11.26 3.83
N ALA A 452 -11.30 10.59 2.81
CA ALA A 452 -10.87 10.71 1.44
C ALA A 452 -10.81 12.18 1.01
N ARG A 453 -9.75 12.55 0.30
CA ARG A 453 -9.60 13.89 -0.28
C ARG A 453 -10.45 14.00 -1.54
N SER A 454 -11.09 15.14 -1.74
CA SER A 454 -11.85 15.43 -2.97
C SER A 454 -10.89 15.62 -4.15
N LEU A 455 -11.25 15.09 -5.32
CA LEU A 455 -10.56 15.30 -6.60
C LEU A 455 -11.54 15.94 -7.58
N PRO A 456 -11.61 17.29 -7.65
CA PRO A 456 -12.63 18.00 -8.43
C PRO A 456 -12.50 17.78 -9.95
N SER A 457 -11.31 17.40 -10.43
CA SER A 457 -11.03 17.15 -11.84
C SER A 457 -11.28 15.70 -12.27
N ALA A 458 -11.56 14.80 -11.31
CA ALA A 458 -11.91 13.42 -11.62
C ALA A 458 -13.38 13.30 -12.05
N VAL A 459 -13.68 12.38 -12.96
CA VAL A 459 -15.05 12.05 -13.35
C VAL A 459 -15.82 11.61 -12.09
N ARG A 460 -17.02 12.17 -11.86
CA ARG A 460 -17.83 11.84 -10.67
C ARG A 460 -18.07 10.33 -10.58
N GLY A 461 -17.76 9.74 -9.41
CA GLY A 461 -17.89 8.31 -9.14
C GLY A 461 -16.70 7.45 -9.60
N SER A 462 -15.81 7.95 -10.47
CA SER A 462 -14.68 7.17 -11.00
C SER A 462 -13.64 6.76 -9.96
N LEU A 463 -13.61 7.46 -8.83
CA LEU A 463 -12.73 7.20 -7.68
C LEU A 463 -13.54 7.02 -6.38
N GLY A 464 -14.80 6.61 -6.52
CA GLY A 464 -15.72 6.50 -5.39
C GLY A 464 -15.88 7.82 -4.64
N VAL A 465 -15.57 7.81 -3.34
CA VAL A 465 -15.69 9.00 -2.47
C VAL A 465 -14.50 9.95 -2.55
N GLY A 466 -13.42 9.61 -3.28
CA GLY A 466 -12.25 10.48 -3.46
C GLY A 466 -10.92 9.73 -3.42
N GLY A 467 -9.83 10.45 -3.20
CA GLY A 467 -8.50 9.87 -3.08
C GLY A 467 -8.15 9.55 -1.62
N VAL A 468 -7.38 8.49 -1.39
CA VAL A 468 -6.93 8.11 -0.04
C VAL A 468 -6.22 9.25 0.70
N ASN A 469 -6.51 9.41 1.99
CA ASN A 469 -5.78 10.27 2.91
C ASN A 469 -5.47 9.50 4.20
N ALA A 470 -4.38 8.73 4.18
CA ALA A 470 -3.95 7.86 5.27
C ALA A 470 -3.74 8.63 6.57
N TYR A 471 -3.13 9.82 6.51
CA TYR A 471 -2.87 10.64 7.70
C TYR A 471 -4.17 11.00 8.42
N ARG A 472 -5.16 11.54 7.70
CA ARG A 472 -6.45 11.89 8.30
C ARG A 472 -7.18 10.66 8.83
N ALA A 473 -7.18 9.54 8.09
CA ALA A 473 -7.78 8.29 8.55
C ALA A 473 -7.14 7.80 9.87
N ALA A 474 -5.82 7.89 9.98
CA ALA A 474 -5.07 7.46 11.16
C ALA A 474 -5.28 8.37 12.38
N MET A 475 -5.73 9.60 12.20
CA MET A 475 -5.99 10.56 13.29
C MET A 475 -7.44 10.55 13.78
N LEU A 476 -8.34 9.81 13.13
CA LEU A 476 -9.71 9.63 13.61
C LEU A 476 -9.71 8.87 14.94
N THR A 477 -10.55 9.29 15.88
CA THR A 477 -10.76 8.60 17.17
C THR A 477 -11.91 7.59 17.11
N SER A 478 -12.85 7.79 16.20
CA SER A 478 -13.94 6.88 15.90
C SER A 478 -14.17 6.82 14.40
N ALA A 479 -14.47 5.63 13.89
CA ALA A 479 -14.69 5.41 12.48
C ALA A 479 -16.07 4.77 12.25
N PRO A 480 -16.79 5.18 11.18
CA PRO A 480 -18.07 4.58 10.84
C PRO A 480 -17.89 3.15 10.34
N ASN A 481 -18.97 2.38 10.31
CA ASN A 481 -19.03 1.09 9.64
C ASN A 481 -19.88 1.20 8.35
N PRO A 482 -19.25 1.32 7.16
CA PRO A 482 -20.00 1.43 5.90
C PRO A 482 -20.70 0.13 5.52
N ASN A 483 -20.30 -1.01 6.09
CA ASN A 483 -20.89 -2.32 5.84
C ASN A 483 -22.01 -2.68 6.84
N LEU A 484 -22.45 -1.74 7.70
CA LEU A 484 -23.41 -2.01 8.79
C LEU A 484 -24.72 -2.65 8.29
N VAL A 485 -25.22 -2.22 7.13
CA VAL A 485 -26.43 -2.78 6.51
C VAL A 485 -26.18 -4.21 6.03
N LEU A 486 -25.05 -4.45 5.35
CA LEU A 486 -24.67 -5.78 4.84
C LEU A 486 -24.40 -6.77 5.98
N ARG A 487 -23.89 -6.30 7.12
CA ARG A 487 -23.65 -7.15 8.29
C ARG A 487 -24.90 -7.82 8.85
N ARG A 488 -26.10 -7.30 8.56
CA ARG A 488 -27.38 -7.93 8.96
C ARG A 488 -27.58 -9.29 8.28
N PHE A 489 -26.91 -9.52 7.16
CA PHE A 489 -26.94 -10.76 6.40
C PHE A 489 -25.71 -11.61 6.65
N VAL A 490 -24.88 -11.29 7.67
CA VAL A 490 -23.75 -12.13 8.06
C VAL A 490 -24.18 -12.99 9.24
N THR A 491 -24.13 -14.30 9.03
CA THR A 491 -24.50 -15.31 10.02
C THR A 491 -23.41 -15.50 11.08
N GLY A 492 -23.76 -16.15 12.20
CA GLY A 492 -22.88 -16.29 13.37
C GLY A 492 -21.57 -17.05 13.11
N ASP A 493 -21.50 -17.87 12.05
CA ASP A 493 -20.29 -18.56 11.58
C ASP A 493 -19.45 -17.70 10.61
N GLN A 494 -19.71 -16.38 10.56
CA GLN A 494 -19.01 -15.41 9.72
C GLN A 494 -19.17 -15.71 8.22
N ARG A 495 -20.38 -16.04 7.81
CA ARG A 495 -20.74 -16.31 6.41
C ARG A 495 -21.86 -15.38 5.95
N PHE A 496 -21.75 -14.83 4.75
CA PHE A 496 -22.83 -14.09 4.11
C PHE A 496 -24.00 -15.01 3.73
N ASP A 497 -25.21 -14.64 4.17
CA ASP A 497 -26.47 -15.30 3.84
C ASP A 497 -27.11 -14.62 2.62
N ALA A 498 -26.68 -15.10 1.46
CA ALA A 498 -27.17 -14.66 0.17
C ALA A 498 -28.70 -14.85 0.03
N ALA A 499 -29.28 -15.88 0.62
CA ALA A 499 -30.70 -16.17 0.49
C ALA A 499 -31.53 -15.11 1.23
N SER A 500 -31.16 -14.78 2.47
CA SER A 500 -31.83 -13.72 3.24
C SER A 500 -31.64 -12.33 2.61
N TRP A 501 -30.46 -12.05 2.06
CA TRP A 501 -30.21 -10.80 1.33
C TRP A 501 -31.07 -10.70 0.06
N LEU A 502 -31.06 -11.72 -0.79
CA LEU A 502 -31.86 -11.76 -2.02
C LEU A 502 -33.36 -11.63 -1.73
N ALA A 503 -33.86 -12.33 -0.71
CA ALA A 503 -35.26 -12.21 -0.28
C ALA A 503 -35.62 -10.78 0.14
N THR A 504 -34.71 -10.09 0.85
CA THR A 504 -34.90 -8.70 1.27
C THR A 504 -34.88 -7.73 0.09
N VAL A 505 -33.93 -7.92 -0.84
CA VAL A 505 -33.84 -7.11 -2.06
C VAL A 505 -35.09 -7.28 -2.92
N GLN A 506 -35.56 -8.51 -3.10
CA GLN A 506 -36.79 -8.81 -3.86
C GLN A 506 -38.06 -8.27 -3.22
N ALA A 507 -38.13 -8.22 -1.88
CA ALA A 507 -39.29 -7.71 -1.14
C ALA A 507 -39.33 -6.17 -1.06
N SER A 508 -38.23 -5.47 -1.33
CA SER A 508 -38.19 -4.02 -1.39
C SER A 508 -38.93 -3.53 -2.64
N ALA A 509 -40.02 -2.78 -2.46
CA ALA A 509 -40.86 -2.26 -3.55
C ALA A 509 -40.10 -1.45 -4.62
N SER A 510 -38.88 -0.98 -4.33
CA SER A 510 -37.98 -0.32 -5.30
C SER A 510 -37.33 -1.26 -6.33
N TRP A 511 -37.37 -2.59 -6.12
CA TRP A 511 -36.85 -3.59 -7.06
C TRP A 511 -37.95 -4.33 -7.81
N ALA A 512 -39.20 -4.31 -7.31
CA ALA A 512 -40.35 -4.89 -8.00
C ALA A 512 -40.80 -4.05 -9.22
N ASP A 513 -40.56 -2.74 -9.22
CA ASP A 513 -40.78 -1.86 -10.38
C ASP A 513 -39.59 -1.80 -11.36
N ALA A 514 -38.44 -2.38 -10.99
CA ALA A 514 -37.35 -2.60 -11.93
C ALA A 514 -37.64 -3.88 -12.75
N SER A 515 -38.63 -3.79 -13.64
CA SER A 515 -38.85 -4.76 -14.70
C SER A 515 -37.61 -4.78 -15.62
N TRP A 516 -36.67 -5.68 -15.34
CA TRP A 516 -35.53 -5.98 -16.21
C TRP A 516 -35.92 -6.83 -17.44
N ALA A 517 -37.23 -6.96 -17.72
CA ALA A 517 -37.74 -7.79 -18.79
C ALA A 517 -38.40 -7.01 -19.95
N ASP A 518 -38.82 -5.75 -19.78
CA ASP A 518 -39.59 -5.03 -20.81
C ASP A 518 -39.17 -3.58 -21.10
N ALA A 519 -37.98 -3.14 -20.70
CA ALA A 519 -37.49 -1.82 -21.11
C ALA A 519 -37.07 -1.84 -22.59
N SER A 520 -37.98 -1.49 -23.50
CA SER A 520 -37.62 -1.08 -24.85
C SER A 520 -36.79 0.21 -24.75
N TRP A 521 -35.48 0.09 -24.94
CA TRP A 521 -34.50 1.19 -24.92
C TRP A 521 -34.56 2.08 -26.17
N ALA A 522 -35.76 2.45 -26.59
CA ALA A 522 -35.99 3.44 -27.63
C ALA A 522 -37.09 4.38 -27.15
N ASP A 523 -36.76 5.67 -27.04
CA ASP A 523 -37.68 6.80 -26.83
C ASP A 523 -38.17 7.14 -25.42
N ALA A 524 -37.27 7.31 -24.44
CA ALA A 524 -37.60 8.08 -23.23
C ALA A 524 -36.73 9.35 -23.12
N SER A 525 -37.34 10.51 -23.42
CA SER A 525 -36.74 11.83 -23.25
C SER A 525 -36.59 12.19 -21.76
N TRP A 526 -35.36 12.32 -21.30
CA TRP A 526 -34.98 12.67 -19.93
C TRP A 526 -35.18 14.17 -19.61
N SER A 527 -36.38 14.71 -19.80
CA SER A 527 -36.66 16.12 -19.52
C SER A 527 -37.79 16.38 -18.52
N ALA A 528 -38.30 15.36 -17.83
CA ALA A 528 -39.34 15.56 -16.80
C ALA A 528 -39.28 14.51 -15.69
N ALA A 529 -38.23 14.54 -14.87
CA ALA A 529 -38.26 13.91 -13.55
C ALA A 529 -37.85 14.96 -12.51
N SER A 530 -38.84 15.58 -11.87
CA SER A 530 -38.65 16.49 -10.75
C SER A 530 -38.20 15.70 -9.52
N TRP A 531 -37.04 16.05 -8.98
CA TRP A 531 -36.49 15.50 -7.73
C TRP A 531 -37.20 16.05 -6.48
N ALA A 532 -38.54 16.06 -6.46
CA ALA A 532 -39.32 16.66 -5.38
C ALA A 532 -40.03 15.64 -4.45
N ASP A 533 -40.14 14.36 -4.82
CA ASP A 533 -40.93 13.38 -4.04
C ASP A 533 -40.13 12.18 -3.51
N ALA A 534 -38.90 12.41 -3.04
CA ALA A 534 -38.22 11.44 -2.18
C ALA A 534 -38.45 11.82 -0.71
N SER A 535 -39.52 11.31 -0.10
CA SER A 535 -39.81 11.54 1.32
C SER A 535 -38.76 10.86 2.21
N TRP A 536 -37.94 11.66 2.89
CA TRP A 536 -36.99 11.23 3.92
C TRP A 536 -37.69 10.97 5.28
N ALA A 537 -38.89 10.38 5.28
CA ALA A 537 -39.76 10.34 6.46
C ALA A 537 -39.88 8.97 7.18
N ASP A 538 -39.23 7.90 6.71
CA ASP A 538 -39.34 6.57 7.35
C ASP A 538 -38.00 5.99 7.86
N ALA A 539 -37.08 6.86 8.30
CA ALA A 539 -35.99 6.43 9.17
C ALA A 539 -36.42 6.64 10.63
N SER A 540 -36.83 5.59 11.33
CA SER A 540 -37.15 5.69 12.77
C SER A 540 -35.88 5.99 13.58
N TRP A 541 -35.74 7.23 14.06
CA TRP A 541 -34.69 7.67 14.97
C TRP A 541 -35.07 7.46 16.46
N ALA A 542 -35.65 6.31 16.79
CA ALA A 542 -35.94 5.96 18.18
C ALA A 542 -34.89 4.96 18.66
N ASP A 543 -33.75 5.49 19.14
CA ASP A 543 -32.90 4.93 20.22
C ASP A 543 -31.53 5.66 20.31
N ALA A 544 -31.53 6.98 20.15
CA ALA A 544 -30.42 7.82 20.59
C ALA A 544 -30.96 8.82 21.62
N SER A 545 -30.67 8.58 22.90
CA SER A 545 -31.00 9.51 23.98
C SER A 545 -30.16 10.78 23.83
N TRP A 546 -30.77 11.86 23.36
CA TRP A 546 -30.21 13.21 23.40
C TRP A 546 -30.71 13.91 24.65
N ALA A 547 -29.92 13.82 25.73
CA ALA A 547 -29.98 14.81 26.80
C ALA A 547 -28.64 15.55 26.79
N ASP A 548 -28.76 16.87 26.67
CA ASP A 548 -27.71 17.90 26.78
C ASP A 548 -26.90 18.23 25.51
N ALA A 549 -27.58 18.88 24.56
CA ALA A 549 -26.97 19.95 23.78
C ALA A 549 -28.00 21.08 23.58
N SER A 550 -27.80 22.19 24.29
CA SER A 550 -28.63 23.39 24.24
C SER A 550 -28.54 24.09 22.89
N TRP A 551 -29.69 24.36 22.28
CA TRP A 551 -29.86 25.18 21.08
C TRP A 551 -30.07 26.65 21.46
N ALA A 552 -29.20 27.52 20.97
CA ALA A 552 -29.38 28.97 20.79
C ALA A 552 -28.31 29.38 19.75
N ASP A 553 -28.57 29.97 18.60
CA ASP A 553 -29.71 30.71 18.08
C ASP A 553 -29.87 30.42 16.58
N ALA A 554 -31.10 30.22 16.13
CA ALA A 554 -31.50 30.32 14.72
C ALA A 554 -32.53 31.45 14.61
N SER A 555 -32.26 32.47 13.81
CA SER A 555 -33.27 33.44 13.37
C SER A 555 -33.45 33.32 11.86
N TRP A 556 -34.66 32.90 11.47
CA TRP A 556 -35.20 32.92 10.12
C TRP A 556 -36.05 34.17 9.91
N ALA A 557 -35.87 34.85 8.78
CA ALA A 557 -36.77 35.84 8.15
C ALA A 557 -36.15 36.14 6.76
N ASP A 558 -36.83 36.16 5.62
CA ASP A 558 -38.25 36.16 5.28
C ASP A 558 -38.46 35.56 3.88
N ALA A 559 -39.63 34.95 3.68
CA ALA A 559 -40.24 34.68 2.39
C ALA A 559 -41.40 35.66 2.16
N SER A 560 -41.58 36.17 0.95
CA SER A 560 -42.88 36.73 0.53
C SER A 560 -43.11 36.54 -0.98
N TRP A 561 -44.29 36.01 -1.29
CA TRP A 561 -44.85 35.71 -2.60
C TRP A 561 -45.59 36.90 -3.25
N ALA A 562 -45.76 36.82 -4.58
CA ALA A 562 -47.01 37.02 -5.36
C ALA A 562 -46.97 38.06 -6.52
N ASP A 563 -47.21 37.51 -7.72
CA ASP A 563 -47.98 37.97 -8.90
C ASP A 563 -48.03 39.43 -9.36
N SER A 564 -47.82 39.65 -10.68
CA SER A 564 -48.87 40.09 -11.65
C SER A 564 -48.31 40.65 -12.98
N ALA A 565 -48.90 40.16 -14.08
CA ALA A 565 -49.31 40.83 -15.33
C ALA A 565 -48.33 41.73 -16.15
N GLY A 566 -48.34 41.48 -17.46
CA GLY A 566 -47.65 42.29 -18.46
C GLY A 566 -48.44 43.49 -18.99
N ASP A 567 -47.72 44.36 -19.69
CA ASP A 567 -48.14 45.00 -20.95
C ASP A 567 -46.92 45.69 -21.58
N GLY A 568 -46.94 45.78 -22.91
CA GLY A 568 -45.78 46.15 -23.73
C GLY A 568 -45.65 47.63 -24.09
N VAL A 569 -44.80 47.82 -25.10
CA VAL A 569 -44.55 49.01 -25.95
C VAL A 569 -43.41 49.94 -25.50
N GLY A 570 -42.39 50.06 -26.36
CA GLY A 570 -41.86 51.37 -26.76
C GLY A 570 -40.36 51.66 -26.59
N SER A 571 -39.67 51.74 -27.73
CA SER A 571 -38.48 52.57 -28.04
C SER A 571 -37.09 52.25 -27.46
N GLN A 572 -36.21 51.88 -28.41
CA GLN A 572 -34.75 52.09 -28.51
C GLN A 572 -34.27 53.54 -28.19
N PRO A 573 -32.95 53.89 -28.15
CA PRO A 573 -31.73 53.06 -28.33
C PRO A 573 -30.52 53.37 -27.38
N ALA A 574 -29.47 52.55 -27.57
CA ALA A 574 -28.02 52.87 -27.61
C ALA A 574 -27.21 53.25 -26.35
N ALA A 575 -26.05 52.56 -26.26
CA ALA A 575 -24.72 53.05 -25.87
C ALA A 575 -24.54 53.51 -24.40
N SER A 576 -23.41 53.40 -23.74
CA SER A 576 -22.10 52.75 -23.89
C SER A 576 -21.34 53.09 -22.60
N SER A 577 -20.26 52.36 -22.31
CA SER A 577 -19.10 52.78 -21.47
C SER A 577 -19.35 52.96 -19.96
N ALA A 578 -18.82 52.03 -19.16
CA ALA A 578 -17.48 52.10 -18.54
C ALA A 578 -17.60 52.69 -17.12
N ALA A 579 -17.57 51.86 -16.07
CA ALA A 579 -16.38 51.25 -15.48
C ALA A 579 -15.48 52.26 -14.73
N ILE A 580 -15.25 51.91 -13.45
CA ILE A 580 -14.04 52.19 -12.65
C ILE A 580 -14.01 53.50 -11.85
N ASN A 581 -14.39 53.35 -10.57
CA ASN A 581 -13.64 53.63 -9.33
C ASN A 581 -14.68 53.56 -8.21
N SER A 582 -14.52 52.94 -7.03
CA SER A 582 -13.44 52.30 -6.32
C SER A 582 -14.04 51.92 -4.94
N LEU A 583 -13.69 50.75 -4.38
CA LEU A 583 -13.65 50.41 -2.93
C LEU A 583 -14.99 50.52 -2.15
N GLN A 584 -15.61 49.46 -1.61
CA GLN A 584 -15.25 48.48 -0.55
C GLN A 584 -16.49 48.40 0.38
N PRO A 585 -16.64 47.42 1.29
CA PRO A 585 -15.91 46.16 1.49
C PRO A 585 -16.63 44.94 0.90
#